data_AF-A0A423WQF2-F1
#
_entry.id   AF-A0A423WQF2-F1
#
_cell.length_a   1.000
_cell.length_b   1.000
_cell.length_c   1.000
_cell.angle_alpha   90.00
_cell.angle_beta   90.00
_cell.angle_gamma   90.00
#
_symmetry.space_group_name_H-M   'P 1'
#
loop_
_entity.id
_entity.type
_entity.pdbx_description
1 polymer ?
#
loop_
_entity_poly.entity_id
_entity_poly.type
_entity_poly.pdbx_seq_one_letter_code
_entity_poly.pdbx_strand_id
1 'polypeptide(L)'
;MPTTPKMADHSDDRLAFWDTAVQDSDPSEMELANELLTRLFQNRSPQERDDYSRRFFGRQTFAQLQQDLTAGSHPDTLSGQHQVGKPVGHCHGDPLSLAIMLNKICLSGRQESPEKRSPLDLLRVMVESFFRLGPETASLLFSSLHYAVGTQSYKMVFSSMVRIDVFASNPSFIIDNFPWNSCKMAASLVLLLAAHATPESLREALKPQSQSMGGMPTRESLKTSVPDSLSREFRRAKRAALEEGKTTVMGVKMIDKHIFDLVAQGTSEQYFSFAHTFTMGLGPEGVVIWQAFGKHGYRLDEYIRDGHARVRSWDEAKQFVDDFEKLVNGKGFWSAKTNKLYKKLFLVDINSLCSGKGPERPVTPRFRAHVQVHCINDVKCEDVSKFLWASTSN
;
A
#
# COMPACT_ATOMS: atom_id res chain seq x y z
N MET A 1 -43.69 29.41 -6.57
CA MET A 1 -42.27 29.67 -6.26
C MET A 1 -41.73 28.46 -5.51
N PRO A 2 -40.77 27.71 -6.05
CA PRO A 2 -40.20 26.57 -5.34
C PRO A 2 -39.03 27.04 -4.46
N THR A 3 -39.13 26.72 -3.17
CA THR A 3 -38.11 26.92 -2.14
C THR A 3 -36.88 26.05 -2.40
N THR A 4 -35.71 26.67 -2.49
CA THR A 4 -34.40 26.03 -2.56
C THR A 4 -34.11 25.27 -1.25
N PRO A 5 -33.58 24.03 -1.30
CA PRO A 5 -33.09 23.35 -0.11
C PRO A 5 -31.76 23.98 0.34
N LYS A 6 -31.66 24.39 1.60
CA LYS A 6 -30.39 24.79 2.22
C LYS A 6 -29.44 23.58 2.23
N MET A 7 -28.24 23.76 1.67
CA MET A 7 -27.12 22.83 1.80
C MET A 7 -26.74 22.73 3.29
N ALA A 8 -26.50 21.50 3.77
CA ALA A 8 -25.76 21.29 5.02
C ALA A 8 -24.27 21.54 4.74
N ASP A 9 -23.65 22.39 5.56
CA ASP A 9 -22.24 22.74 5.46
C ASP A 9 -21.40 21.59 6.06
N HIS A 10 -20.53 20.97 5.26
CA HIS A 10 -19.64 19.89 5.70
C HIS A 10 -18.40 20.41 6.45
N SER A 11 -18.44 21.64 6.95
CA SER A 11 -17.43 22.21 7.84
C SER A 11 -17.41 21.53 9.21
N ASP A 12 -18.57 21.03 9.69
CA ASP A 12 -18.73 20.43 11.02
C ASP A 12 -17.94 19.12 11.22
N ASP A 13 -17.89 18.22 10.23
CA ASP A 13 -17.20 16.92 10.38
C ASP A 13 -15.67 17.05 10.46
N ARG A 14 -15.10 18.10 9.85
CA ARG A 14 -13.65 18.38 9.87
C ARG A 14 -13.21 19.07 11.16
N LEU A 15 -14.09 19.90 11.72
CA LEU A 15 -13.88 20.51 13.02
C LEU A 15 -13.86 19.43 14.11
N ALA A 16 -14.79 18.46 14.05
CA ALA A 16 -14.87 17.36 15.02
C ALA A 16 -13.60 16.47 15.08
N PHE A 17 -12.95 16.21 13.93
CA PHE A 17 -11.70 15.43 13.89
C PHE A 17 -10.55 16.19 14.56
N TRP A 18 -10.41 17.48 14.29
CA TRP A 18 -9.36 18.31 14.89
C TRP A 18 -9.57 18.48 16.39
N ASP A 19 -10.80 18.74 16.82
CA ASP A 19 -11.14 18.91 18.24
C ASP A 19 -10.84 17.62 19.04
N THR A 20 -11.03 16.44 18.43
CA THR A 20 -10.68 15.14 19.04
C THR A 20 -9.16 14.91 19.06
N ALA A 21 -8.45 15.24 17.98
CA ALA A 21 -7.00 15.07 17.90
C ALA A 21 -6.25 15.98 18.88
N VAL A 22 -6.67 17.24 18.99
CA VAL A 22 -6.08 18.22 19.92
C VAL A 22 -6.43 17.92 21.39
N GLN A 23 -7.56 17.28 21.65
CA GLN A 23 -7.97 16.96 23.02
C GLN A 23 -7.04 15.97 23.74
N ASP A 24 -6.39 15.08 22.99
CA ASP A 24 -5.56 13.99 23.54
C ASP A 24 -4.06 14.13 23.21
N SER A 25 -3.64 15.20 22.51
CA SER A 25 -2.24 15.41 22.12
C SER A 25 -1.35 15.89 23.27
N ASP A 26 -0.12 15.41 23.29
CA ASP A 26 0.93 15.85 24.23
C ASP A 26 1.28 17.33 23.94
N PRO A 27 1.39 18.21 24.96
CA PRO A 27 1.82 19.60 24.78
C PRO A 27 3.12 19.77 23.99
N SER A 28 4.05 18.81 24.09
CA SER A 28 5.31 18.81 23.34
C SER A 28 5.12 18.51 21.85
N GLU A 29 4.13 17.70 21.48
CA GLU A 29 3.75 17.46 20.07
C GLU A 29 3.09 18.69 19.45
N MET A 30 2.28 19.40 20.23
CA MET A 30 1.63 20.65 19.82
C MET A 30 2.65 21.77 19.58
N GLU A 31 3.66 21.88 20.45
CA GLU A 31 4.76 22.82 20.29
C GLU A 31 5.60 22.52 19.03
N LEU A 32 5.92 21.24 18.80
CA LEU A 32 6.62 20.79 17.59
C LEU A 32 5.81 21.06 16.31
N ALA A 33 4.50 20.79 16.33
CA ALA A 33 3.62 21.08 15.21
C ALA A 33 3.59 22.57 14.87
N ASN A 34 3.53 23.44 15.88
CA ASN A 34 3.60 24.88 15.69
C ASN A 34 4.95 25.35 15.12
N GLU A 35 6.07 24.77 15.59
CA GLU A 35 7.39 25.09 15.07
C GLU A 35 7.53 24.68 13.59
N LEU A 36 7.07 23.48 13.24
CA LEU A 36 7.08 22.98 11.86
C LEU A 36 6.24 23.87 10.93
N LEU A 37 5.04 24.25 11.34
CA LEU A 37 4.20 25.15 10.56
C LEU A 37 4.86 26.52 10.39
N THR A 38 5.47 27.07 11.44
CA THR A 38 6.19 28.34 11.39
C THR A 38 7.33 28.29 10.37
N ARG A 39 8.13 27.22 10.36
CA ARG A 39 9.23 27.02 9.40
C ARG A 39 8.71 26.79 7.97
N LEU A 40 7.67 25.97 7.80
CA LEU A 40 7.08 25.66 6.50
C LEU A 40 6.55 26.91 5.79
N PHE A 41 6.00 27.85 6.56
CA PHE A 41 5.37 29.05 6.05
C PHE A 41 6.22 30.32 6.14
N GLN A 42 7.45 30.27 6.68
CA GLN A 42 8.31 31.44 6.91
C GLN A 42 8.44 32.39 5.70
N ASN A 43 8.49 31.83 4.48
CA ASN A 43 8.63 32.58 3.22
C ASN A 43 7.36 32.60 2.35
N ARG A 44 6.20 32.23 2.90
CA ARG A 44 4.91 32.21 2.20
C ARG A 44 4.15 33.50 2.42
N SER A 45 3.33 33.89 1.45
CA SER A 45 2.45 35.06 1.58
C SER A 45 1.40 34.83 2.68
N PRO A 46 0.92 35.88 3.36
CA PRO A 46 -0.14 35.76 4.37
C PRO A 46 -1.38 35.03 3.86
N GLN A 47 -1.75 35.28 2.60
CA GLN A 47 -2.92 34.68 1.98
C GLN A 47 -2.79 33.16 1.79
N GLU A 48 -1.61 32.66 1.39
CA GLU A 48 -1.35 31.21 1.32
C GLU A 48 -1.43 30.53 2.69
N ARG A 49 -1.02 31.22 3.74
CA ARG A 49 -1.08 30.72 5.13
C ARG A 49 -2.53 30.63 5.63
N ASP A 50 -3.31 31.67 5.35
CA ASP A 50 -4.72 31.72 5.73
C ASP A 50 -5.55 30.68 4.93
N ASP A 51 -5.27 30.50 3.64
CA ASP A 51 -5.93 29.48 2.82
C ASP A 51 -5.60 28.06 3.30
N TYR A 52 -4.36 27.81 3.70
CA TYR A 52 -3.97 26.54 4.33
C TYR A 52 -4.73 26.29 5.64
N SER A 53 -4.76 27.29 6.52
CA SER A 53 -5.45 27.21 7.82
C SER A 53 -6.94 26.93 7.67
N ARG A 54 -7.57 27.60 6.70
CA ARG A 54 -8.99 27.42 6.39
C ARG A 54 -9.27 26.04 5.80
N ARG A 55 -8.43 25.60 4.86
CA ARG A 55 -8.64 24.35 4.12
C ARG A 55 -8.43 23.10 4.97
N PHE A 56 -7.49 23.14 5.90
CA PHE A 56 -7.07 21.95 6.65
C PHE A 56 -7.54 21.95 8.11
N PHE A 57 -7.75 23.12 8.72
CA PHE A 57 -8.06 23.24 10.15
C PHE A 57 -9.35 24.04 10.42
N GLY A 58 -10.04 24.49 9.37
CA GLY A 58 -11.26 25.29 9.50
C GLY A 58 -11.06 26.66 10.16
N ARG A 59 -9.82 27.16 10.27
CA ARG A 59 -9.52 28.47 10.88
C ARG A 59 -9.48 29.56 9.84
N GLN A 60 -9.99 30.75 10.20
CA GLN A 60 -10.08 31.83 9.22
C GLN A 60 -8.71 32.41 8.86
N THR A 61 -7.78 32.38 9.82
CA THR A 61 -6.41 32.87 9.67
C THR A 61 -5.39 31.90 10.26
N PHE A 62 -4.15 31.99 9.77
CA PHE A 62 -3.01 31.22 10.31
C PHE A 62 -2.63 31.64 11.71
N ALA A 63 -2.84 32.92 12.06
CA ALA A 63 -2.62 33.39 13.43
C ALA A 63 -3.56 32.69 14.43
N GLN A 64 -4.82 32.44 14.05
CA GLN A 64 -5.78 31.71 14.88
C GLN A 64 -5.36 30.25 15.07
N LEU A 65 -4.87 29.59 13.99
CA LEU A 65 -4.31 28.24 14.09
C LEU A 65 -3.09 28.18 15.03
N GLN A 66 -2.15 29.13 14.92
CA GLN A 66 -0.98 29.18 15.80
C GLN A 66 -1.36 29.44 17.26
N GLN A 67 -2.38 30.27 17.49
CA GLN A 67 -2.89 30.53 18.84
C GLN A 67 -3.48 29.27 19.47
N ASP A 68 -4.27 28.49 18.72
CA ASP A 68 -4.83 27.22 19.19
C ASP A 68 -3.72 26.21 19.54
N LEU A 69 -2.66 26.16 18.74
CA LEU A 69 -1.51 25.27 18.97
C LEU A 69 -0.65 25.67 20.17
N THR A 70 -0.60 26.96 20.50
CA THR A 70 0.26 27.49 21.59
C THR A 70 -0.48 27.66 22.91
N ALA A 71 -1.79 27.90 22.87
CA ALA A 71 -2.56 28.17 24.08
C ALA A 71 -2.99 26.90 24.83
N GLY A 72 -2.83 25.71 24.23
CA GLY A 72 -3.28 24.44 24.80
C GLY A 72 -4.76 24.45 25.23
N SER A 73 -5.55 25.39 24.70
CA SER A 73 -6.91 25.65 25.16
C SER A 73 -7.90 24.96 24.24
N HIS A 74 -8.75 24.12 24.83
CA HIS A 74 -9.90 23.57 24.15
C HIS A 74 -10.85 24.71 23.76
N PRO A 75 -11.20 24.86 22.48
CA PRO A 75 -12.25 25.80 22.10
C PRO A 75 -13.58 25.32 22.68
N ASP A 76 -14.37 26.23 23.24
CA ASP A 76 -15.74 25.96 23.67
C ASP A 76 -16.55 25.47 22.45
N THR A 77 -16.83 24.17 22.38
CA THR A 77 -17.65 23.59 21.34
C THR A 77 -19.13 23.79 21.66
N LEU A 78 -19.81 24.54 20.80
CA LEU A 78 -21.27 24.58 20.70
C LEU A 78 -21.81 23.26 20.10
N SER A 79 -21.69 22.14 20.81
CA SER A 79 -22.60 21.00 20.62
C SER A 79 -22.57 20.05 21.81
N GLY A 80 -23.69 20.01 22.54
CA GLY A 80 -23.93 19.01 23.56
C GLY A 80 -24.31 17.66 22.94
N GLN A 81 -23.90 16.60 23.63
CA GLN A 81 -24.38 15.22 23.55
C GLN A 81 -24.04 14.40 22.29
N HIS A 82 -22.96 13.61 22.38
CA HIS A 82 -23.06 12.15 22.40
C HIS A 82 -21.73 11.52 22.86
N GLN A 83 -21.72 10.92 24.05
CA GLN A 83 -20.62 10.06 24.48
C GLN A 83 -20.69 8.74 23.71
N VAL A 84 -19.67 8.44 22.92
CA VAL A 84 -19.42 7.10 22.37
C VAL A 84 -17.99 6.71 22.72
N GLY A 85 -17.88 5.69 23.59
CA GLY A 85 -16.76 4.75 23.74
C GLY A 85 -15.32 5.28 23.74
N LYS A 86 -14.69 5.27 24.93
CA LYS A 86 -13.24 5.38 25.10
C LYS A 86 -12.48 4.43 24.15
N PRO A 87 -11.39 4.87 23.49
CA PRO A 87 -10.52 3.96 22.76
C PRO A 87 -9.72 3.11 23.75
N VAL A 88 -9.76 1.80 23.51
CA VAL A 88 -8.95 0.80 24.23
C VAL A 88 -7.49 1.04 23.88
N GLY A 89 -6.64 1.18 24.90
CA GLY A 89 -5.21 1.45 24.77
C GLY A 89 -4.54 0.54 23.75
N HIS A 90 -3.96 1.14 22.71
CA HIS A 90 -3.18 0.43 21.72
C HIS A 90 -1.82 0.06 22.33
N CYS A 91 -1.66 -1.21 22.72
CA CYS A 91 -0.33 -1.74 23.00
C CYS A 91 0.47 -1.76 21.70
N HIS A 92 1.37 -0.79 21.51
CA HIS A 92 2.32 -0.80 20.41
C HIS A 92 3.21 -2.06 20.51
N GLY A 93 3.07 -2.95 19.53
CA GLY A 93 3.92 -4.13 19.42
C GLY A 93 5.36 -3.75 19.10
N ASP A 94 6.31 -4.23 19.89
CA ASP A 94 7.73 -4.00 19.70
C ASP A 94 8.25 -4.62 18.37
N PRO A 95 8.84 -3.83 17.45
CA PRO A 95 9.41 -4.33 16.19
C PRO A 95 10.48 -5.40 16.38
N LEU A 96 11.22 -5.38 17.49
CA LEU A 96 12.21 -6.40 17.79
C LEU A 96 11.54 -7.76 18.07
N SER A 97 10.39 -7.76 18.75
CA SER A 97 9.58 -8.96 18.96
C SER A 97 9.09 -9.56 17.63
N LEU A 98 8.67 -8.73 16.67
CA LEU A 98 8.34 -9.18 15.31
C LEU A 98 9.57 -9.75 14.58
N ALA A 99 10.70 -9.05 14.63
CA ALA A 99 11.96 -9.49 14.04
C ALA A 99 12.42 -10.85 14.58
N ILE A 100 12.37 -11.06 15.90
CA ILE A 100 12.69 -12.33 16.55
C ILE A 100 11.76 -13.45 16.05
N MET A 101 10.46 -13.17 15.94
CA MET A 101 9.50 -14.14 15.43
C MET A 101 9.79 -14.53 13.98
N LEU A 102 10.02 -13.56 13.10
CA LEU A 102 10.33 -13.83 11.70
C LEU A 102 11.66 -14.58 11.54
N ASN A 103 12.69 -14.24 12.34
CA ASN A 103 13.93 -15.01 12.37
C ASN A 103 13.69 -16.48 12.73
N LYS A 104 12.83 -16.77 13.72
CA LYS A 104 12.49 -18.15 14.09
C LYS A 104 11.84 -18.89 12.91
N ILE A 105 10.93 -18.24 12.18
CA ILE A 105 10.29 -18.82 10.99
C ILE A 105 11.30 -19.05 9.87
N CYS A 106 12.19 -18.09 9.61
CA CYS A 106 13.25 -18.22 8.61
C CYS A 106 14.16 -19.41 8.92
N LEU A 107 14.58 -19.55 10.18
CA LEU A 107 15.48 -20.63 10.62
C LEU A 107 14.78 -22.00 10.58
N SER A 108 13.51 -22.09 10.99
CA SER A 108 12.76 -23.35 10.91
C SER A 108 12.46 -23.76 9.47
N GLY A 109 12.09 -22.81 8.62
CA GLY A 109 11.77 -23.06 7.21
C GLY A 109 12.95 -23.57 6.37
N ARG A 110 14.19 -23.37 6.84
CA ARG A 110 15.40 -23.94 6.21
C ARG A 110 15.71 -25.37 6.66
N GLN A 111 15.24 -25.78 7.83
CA GLN A 111 15.50 -27.12 8.38
C GLN A 111 14.45 -28.13 7.93
N GLU A 112 13.27 -27.66 7.51
CA GLU A 112 12.21 -28.51 6.99
C GLU A 112 12.56 -29.03 5.58
N SER A 113 12.33 -30.33 5.33
CA SER A 113 12.53 -30.89 4.00
C SER A 113 11.55 -30.28 2.99
N PRO A 114 11.91 -30.15 1.70
CA PRO A 114 11.03 -29.63 0.66
C PRO A 114 9.69 -30.37 0.54
N GLU A 115 9.66 -31.64 0.96
CA GLU A 115 8.47 -32.49 1.02
C GLU A 115 7.47 -32.04 2.09
N LYS A 116 7.93 -31.36 3.14
CA LYS A 116 7.10 -30.89 4.25
C LYS A 116 6.56 -29.48 4.03
N ARG A 117 7.25 -28.66 3.23
CA ARG A 117 6.86 -27.26 3.03
C ARG A 117 7.29 -26.71 1.67
N SER A 118 6.30 -26.26 0.90
CA SER A 118 6.52 -25.59 -0.38
C SER A 118 7.00 -24.14 -0.18
N PRO A 119 7.70 -23.56 -1.17
CA PRO A 119 8.06 -22.14 -1.15
C PRO A 119 6.83 -21.21 -1.06
N LEU A 120 5.73 -21.57 -1.72
CA LEU A 120 4.50 -20.78 -1.70
C LEU A 120 3.80 -20.81 -0.33
N ASP A 121 3.76 -21.96 0.36
CA ASP A 121 3.23 -22.02 1.73
C ASP A 121 4.10 -21.23 2.72
N LEU A 122 5.44 -21.38 2.63
CA LEU A 122 6.35 -20.59 3.46
C LEU A 122 6.17 -19.09 3.21
N LEU A 123 6.03 -18.66 1.96
CA LEU A 123 5.79 -17.26 1.60
C LEU A 123 4.48 -16.74 2.21
N ARG A 124 3.41 -17.53 2.13
CA ARG A 124 2.12 -17.19 2.74
C ARG A 124 2.27 -16.99 4.25
N VAL A 125 2.89 -17.92 4.95
CA VAL A 125 3.12 -17.81 6.40
C VAL A 125 4.00 -16.60 6.75
N MET A 126 5.02 -16.31 5.95
CA MET A 126 5.88 -15.13 6.17
C MET A 126 5.11 -13.82 6.00
N VAL A 127 4.29 -13.71 4.95
CA VAL A 127 3.45 -12.54 4.70
C VAL A 127 2.41 -12.37 5.83
N GLU A 128 1.74 -13.45 6.23
CA GLU A 128 0.79 -13.44 7.36
C GLU A 128 1.48 -13.03 8.67
N SER A 129 2.66 -13.58 8.93
CA SER A 129 3.42 -13.31 10.17
C SER A 129 3.92 -11.88 10.26
N PHE A 130 4.17 -11.22 9.12
CA PHE A 130 4.59 -9.82 9.07
C PHE A 130 3.59 -8.88 9.74
N PHE A 131 2.29 -9.23 9.72
CA PHE A 131 1.21 -8.43 10.30
C PHE A 131 0.74 -8.93 11.67
N ARG A 132 1.42 -9.93 12.26
CA ARG A 132 0.95 -10.57 13.49
C ARG A 132 0.93 -9.64 14.72
N LEU A 133 1.77 -8.62 14.74
CA LEU A 133 1.79 -7.58 15.78
C LEU A 133 1.08 -6.29 15.37
N GLY A 134 0.34 -6.31 14.25
CA GLY A 134 -0.38 -5.16 13.72
C GLY A 134 0.33 -4.48 12.54
N PRO A 135 -0.41 -3.67 11.77
CA PRO A 135 0.10 -2.99 10.58
C PRO A 135 1.17 -1.92 10.90
N GLU A 136 1.14 -1.30 12.07
CA GLU A 136 2.12 -0.28 12.50
C GLU A 136 3.51 -0.90 12.67
N THR A 137 3.60 -2.00 13.42
CA THR A 137 4.84 -2.76 13.59
C THR A 137 5.33 -3.36 12.27
N ALA A 138 4.40 -3.80 11.41
CA ALA A 138 4.72 -4.25 10.05
C ALA A 138 5.32 -3.12 9.20
N SER A 139 4.78 -1.89 9.29
CA SER A 139 5.30 -0.71 8.58
C SER A 139 6.73 -0.36 9.01
N LEU A 140 6.99 -0.38 10.31
CA LEU A 140 8.33 -0.17 10.88
C LEU A 140 9.36 -1.13 10.26
N LEU A 141 9.05 -2.42 10.31
CA LEU A 141 9.99 -3.44 9.80
C LEU A 141 10.12 -3.42 8.28
N PHE A 142 9.01 -3.20 7.56
CA PHE A 142 9.02 -3.10 6.10
C PHE A 142 9.80 -1.88 5.63
N SER A 143 9.74 -0.76 6.34
CA SER A 143 10.53 0.43 6.03
C SER A 143 12.03 0.16 6.11
N SER A 144 12.49 -0.53 7.17
CA SER A 144 13.90 -0.92 7.30
C SER A 144 14.33 -1.83 6.15
N LEU A 145 13.49 -2.79 5.75
CA LEU A 145 13.74 -3.64 4.58
C LEU A 145 13.80 -2.84 3.27
N HIS A 146 12.79 -2.01 3.02
CA HIS A 146 12.68 -1.20 1.81
C HIS A 146 13.86 -0.23 1.68
N TYR A 147 14.23 0.46 2.76
CA TYR A 147 15.37 1.34 2.82
C TYR A 147 16.67 0.58 2.57
N ALA A 148 16.88 -0.54 3.27
CA ALA A 148 18.11 -1.31 3.14
C ALA A 148 18.31 -1.84 1.71
N VAL A 149 17.26 -2.37 1.08
CA VAL A 149 17.32 -2.83 -0.31
C VAL A 149 17.49 -1.66 -1.28
N GLY A 150 16.74 -0.57 -1.09
CA GLY A 150 16.79 0.61 -1.96
C GLY A 150 18.14 1.32 -1.97
N THR A 151 18.83 1.36 -0.82
CA THR A 151 20.15 1.98 -0.64
C THR A 151 21.31 0.99 -0.68
N GLN A 152 21.02 -0.30 -0.81
CA GLN A 152 22.00 -1.39 -0.70
C GLN A 152 22.80 -1.39 0.61
N SER A 153 22.18 -0.96 1.73
CA SER A 153 22.81 -0.92 3.05
C SER A 153 22.72 -2.24 3.84
N TYR A 154 22.13 -3.28 3.26
CA TYR A 154 22.10 -4.63 3.84
C TYR A 154 23.45 -5.34 3.69
N LYS A 155 23.66 -6.39 4.49
CA LYS A 155 24.85 -7.26 4.39
C LYS A 155 24.46 -8.65 3.92
N MET A 156 25.15 -9.17 2.91
CA MET A 156 25.08 -10.59 2.59
C MET A 156 25.83 -11.37 3.66
N VAL A 157 25.15 -12.31 4.32
CA VAL A 157 25.71 -13.17 5.36
C VAL A 157 25.54 -14.61 4.90
N PHE A 158 26.64 -15.35 4.78
CA PHE A 158 26.65 -16.61 4.02
C PHE A 158 26.19 -16.36 2.57
N SER A 159 26.44 -17.28 1.65
CA SER A 159 26.16 -17.05 0.21
C SER A 159 24.67 -16.84 -0.14
N SER A 160 23.74 -16.95 0.82
CA SER A 160 22.30 -16.90 0.58
C SER A 160 21.45 -16.23 1.67
N MET A 161 22.05 -15.49 2.63
CA MET A 161 21.26 -14.72 3.61
C MET A 161 21.52 -13.23 3.51
N VAL A 162 20.50 -12.46 3.87
CA VAL A 162 20.47 -11.01 3.81
C VAL A 162 20.19 -10.49 5.21
N ARG A 163 21.19 -9.88 5.84
CA ARG A 163 21.04 -9.24 7.14
C ARG A 163 20.49 -7.82 6.96
N ILE A 164 19.36 -7.56 7.59
CA ILE A 164 18.70 -6.26 7.69
C ILE A 164 18.82 -5.78 9.12
N ASP A 165 19.43 -4.61 9.31
CA ASP A 165 19.50 -3.97 10.62
C ASP A 165 18.21 -3.17 10.84
N VAL A 166 17.40 -3.58 11.83
CA VAL A 166 16.03 -3.06 12.06
C VAL A 166 16.03 -1.59 12.46
N PHE A 167 17.08 -1.13 13.14
CA PHE A 167 17.23 0.23 13.68
C PHE A 167 18.40 1.01 13.04
N ALA A 168 18.93 0.56 11.90
CA ALA A 168 19.93 1.36 11.20
C ALA A 168 19.32 2.72 10.88
N SER A 169 19.95 3.78 11.38
CA SER A 169 19.45 5.15 11.44
C SER A 169 18.73 5.54 10.15
N ASN A 170 17.40 5.50 10.15
CA ASN A 170 16.59 6.07 9.09
C ASN A 170 16.19 7.47 9.59
N PRO A 171 16.95 8.54 9.24
CA PRO A 171 16.75 9.87 9.81
C PRO A 171 15.42 10.52 9.44
N SER A 172 14.56 9.85 8.67
CA SER A 172 13.28 10.35 8.16
C SER A 172 12.11 9.37 8.35
N PHE A 173 12.22 8.39 9.27
CA PHE A 173 11.11 7.49 9.55
C PHE A 173 9.99 8.21 10.31
N ILE A 174 9.03 8.73 9.54
CA ILE A 174 7.74 9.18 10.03
C ILE A 174 6.75 8.06 9.70
N ILE A 175 6.15 7.44 10.70
CA ILE A 175 5.15 6.35 10.52
C ILE A 175 4.05 6.79 9.54
N ASP A 176 3.69 8.08 9.58
CA ASP A 176 2.71 8.72 8.70
C ASP A 176 3.10 8.75 7.22
N ASN A 177 4.38 8.47 6.89
CA ASN A 177 4.85 8.29 5.50
C ASN A 177 4.75 6.84 5.01
N PHE A 178 4.49 5.87 5.90
CA PHE A 178 4.28 4.46 5.58
C PHE A 178 2.98 3.87 6.15
N PRO A 179 1.84 4.57 6.11
CA PRO A 179 0.58 3.87 6.29
C PRO A 179 0.50 2.90 5.11
N TRP A 180 0.03 1.68 5.34
CA TRP A 180 -0.35 0.78 4.24
C TRP A 180 -1.51 1.44 3.47
N ASN A 181 -1.18 2.46 2.68
CA ASN A 181 -2.05 3.37 1.94
C ASN A 181 -1.86 3.15 0.43
N SER A 182 -1.07 2.14 0.07
CA SER A 182 -0.79 1.81 -1.31
C SER A 182 -0.65 0.31 -1.50
N CYS A 183 -1.33 -0.19 -2.53
CA CYS A 183 -1.16 -1.55 -3.02
C CYS A 183 0.27 -1.86 -3.49
N LYS A 184 1.07 -0.82 -3.77
CA LYS A 184 2.50 -0.95 -4.12
C LYS A 184 3.32 -1.50 -2.96
N MET A 185 3.09 -1.05 -1.73
CA MET A 185 3.84 -1.51 -0.56
C MET A 185 3.59 -2.99 -0.29
N ALA A 186 2.32 -3.40 -0.33
CA ALA A 186 1.94 -4.81 -0.21
C ALA A 186 2.60 -5.68 -1.27
N ALA A 187 2.57 -5.23 -2.54
CA ALA A 187 3.23 -5.94 -3.62
C ALA A 187 4.76 -6.01 -3.41
N SER A 188 5.40 -4.91 -3.02
CA SER A 188 6.82 -4.85 -2.72
C SER A 188 7.22 -5.80 -1.59
N LEU A 189 6.44 -5.89 -0.51
CA LEU A 189 6.70 -6.84 0.58
C LEU A 189 6.74 -8.27 0.04
N VAL A 190 5.69 -8.71 -0.67
CA VAL A 190 5.59 -10.08 -1.19
C VAL A 190 6.73 -10.36 -2.19
N LEU A 191 7.00 -9.42 -3.11
CA LEU A 191 8.07 -9.56 -4.10
C LEU A 191 9.45 -9.64 -3.46
N LEU A 192 9.74 -8.81 -2.44
CA LEU A 192 11.03 -8.84 -1.73
C LEU A 192 11.20 -10.14 -0.96
N LEU A 193 10.15 -10.64 -0.29
CA LEU A 193 10.18 -11.95 0.35
C LEU A 193 10.44 -13.06 -0.66
N ALA A 194 9.85 -13.00 -1.86
CA ALA A 194 10.02 -14.01 -2.90
C ALA A 194 11.33 -13.90 -3.72
N ALA A 195 11.96 -12.73 -3.76
CA ALA A 195 13.15 -12.48 -4.59
C ALA A 195 14.30 -13.42 -4.27
N HIS A 196 15.14 -13.71 -5.25
CA HIS A 196 16.36 -14.47 -4.99
C HIS A 196 17.30 -13.68 -4.09
N ALA A 197 18.18 -14.37 -3.35
CA ALA A 197 19.19 -13.76 -2.49
C ALA A 197 20.36 -13.14 -3.29
N THR A 198 20.05 -12.37 -4.34
CA THR A 198 21.01 -11.61 -5.14
C THR A 198 20.66 -10.12 -5.14
N PRO A 199 21.65 -9.22 -5.18
CA PRO A 199 21.40 -7.78 -5.24
C PRO A 199 20.49 -7.36 -6.41
N GLU A 200 20.66 -8.00 -7.57
CA GLU A 200 19.88 -7.72 -8.76
C GLU A 200 18.42 -8.11 -8.57
N SER A 201 18.15 -9.31 -8.02
CA SER A 201 16.78 -9.79 -7.82
C SER A 201 16.05 -8.96 -6.77
N LEU A 202 16.70 -8.63 -5.65
CA LEU A 202 16.14 -7.76 -4.62
C LEU A 202 15.81 -6.37 -5.17
N ARG A 203 16.71 -5.79 -5.97
CA ARG A 203 16.51 -4.48 -6.59
C ARG A 203 15.37 -4.49 -7.60
N GLU A 204 15.30 -5.50 -8.47
CA GLU A 204 14.25 -5.62 -9.48
C GLU A 204 12.87 -5.96 -8.86
N ALA A 205 12.83 -6.64 -7.71
CA ALA A 205 11.59 -6.82 -6.95
C ALA A 205 11.01 -5.49 -6.43
N LEU A 206 11.87 -4.52 -6.09
CA LEU A 206 11.45 -3.24 -5.54
C LEU A 206 11.20 -2.16 -6.61
N LYS A 207 12.09 -2.10 -7.60
CA LYS A 207 12.16 -1.03 -8.60
C LYS A 207 10.82 -0.70 -9.26
N PRO A 208 10.00 -1.65 -9.77
CA PRO A 208 8.73 -1.35 -10.45
C PRO A 208 7.69 -0.61 -9.60
N GLN A 209 7.85 -0.64 -8.28
CA GLN A 209 6.94 -0.02 -7.32
C GLN A 209 7.49 1.32 -6.77
N SER A 210 8.76 1.64 -7.04
CA SER A 210 9.44 2.80 -6.47
C SER A 210 9.65 3.92 -7.50
N GLN A 211 9.18 5.12 -7.17
CA GLN A 211 9.45 6.33 -7.96
C GLN A 211 10.91 6.74 -7.88
N SER A 212 11.53 6.69 -6.69
CA SER A 212 12.93 7.05 -6.49
C SER A 212 13.89 6.13 -7.24
N MET A 213 13.45 4.91 -7.57
CA MET A 213 14.20 3.95 -8.37
C MET A 213 13.83 3.97 -9.86
N GLY A 214 13.01 4.92 -10.30
CA GLY A 214 12.61 5.08 -11.70
C GLY A 214 11.62 4.05 -12.22
N GLY A 215 10.90 3.32 -11.35
CA GLY A 215 9.89 2.33 -11.77
C GLY A 215 8.50 2.90 -12.05
N MET A 216 8.32 4.21 -11.92
CA MET A 216 7.07 4.86 -12.33
C MET A 216 7.08 5.05 -13.85
N PRO A 217 6.05 4.54 -14.56
CA PRO A 217 5.98 4.67 -16.00
C PRO A 217 5.82 6.13 -16.41
N THR A 218 6.48 6.52 -17.50
CA THR A 218 6.27 7.82 -18.15
C THR A 218 5.24 7.69 -19.27
N ARG A 219 4.73 8.83 -19.75
CA ARG A 219 3.81 8.83 -20.90
C ARG A 219 4.48 8.22 -22.14
N GLU A 220 5.75 8.55 -22.35
CA GLU A 220 6.56 8.07 -23.47
C GLU A 220 6.77 6.57 -23.37
N SER A 221 7.11 6.06 -22.17
CA SER A 221 7.31 4.62 -21.98
C SER A 221 6.03 3.82 -22.23
N LEU A 222 4.86 4.33 -21.80
CA LEU A 222 3.57 3.65 -21.99
C LEU A 222 3.06 3.68 -23.43
N LYS A 223 3.53 4.64 -24.24
CA LYS A 223 3.19 4.71 -25.67
C LYS A 223 3.96 3.69 -26.49
N THR A 224 5.21 3.43 -26.12
CA THR A 224 6.11 2.53 -26.85
C THR A 224 6.09 1.10 -26.32
N SER A 225 5.73 0.88 -25.06
CA SER A 225 5.68 -0.45 -24.47
C SER A 225 4.44 -1.23 -24.90
N VAL A 226 4.65 -2.51 -25.23
CA VAL A 226 3.55 -3.47 -25.42
C VAL A 226 3.07 -3.91 -24.03
N PRO A 227 1.76 -3.85 -23.74
CA PRO A 227 1.23 -4.37 -22.47
C PRO A 227 1.51 -5.86 -22.32
N ASP A 228 1.83 -6.28 -21.10
CA ASP A 228 1.96 -7.70 -20.78
C ASP A 228 0.62 -8.41 -20.76
N SER A 229 0.65 -9.73 -20.95
CA SER A 229 -0.52 -10.60 -20.84
C SER A 229 -0.40 -11.46 -19.60
N LEU A 230 -1.26 -11.21 -18.61
CA LEU A 230 -1.31 -12.02 -17.39
C LEU A 230 -1.65 -13.47 -17.71
N SER A 231 -2.54 -13.73 -18.67
CA SER A 231 -2.90 -15.09 -19.09
C SER A 231 -1.74 -15.85 -19.73
N ARG A 232 -0.81 -15.16 -20.41
CA ARG A 232 0.40 -15.79 -20.94
C ARG A 232 1.33 -16.21 -19.80
N GLU A 233 1.64 -15.30 -18.87
CA GLU A 233 2.55 -15.61 -17.77
C GLU A 233 1.94 -16.62 -16.80
N PHE A 234 0.64 -16.51 -16.51
CA PHE A 234 -0.10 -17.49 -15.70
C PHE A 234 0.00 -18.91 -16.27
N ARG A 235 -0.16 -19.08 -17.59
CA ARG A 235 -0.02 -20.41 -18.22
C ARG A 235 1.39 -20.98 -18.09
N ARG A 236 2.42 -20.14 -18.21
CA ARG A 236 3.82 -20.54 -18.03
C ARG A 236 4.09 -20.97 -16.60
N ALA A 237 3.67 -20.18 -15.62
CA ALA A 237 3.86 -20.51 -14.20
C ALA A 237 3.02 -21.72 -13.77
N LYS A 238 1.77 -21.86 -14.25
CA LYS A 238 0.95 -23.05 -14.03
C LYS A 238 1.64 -24.31 -14.55
N ARG A 239 2.25 -24.23 -15.73
CA ARG A 239 3.02 -25.34 -16.30
C ARG A 239 4.21 -25.69 -15.39
N ALA A 240 5.03 -24.71 -15.03
CA ALA A 240 6.19 -24.92 -14.16
C ALA A 240 5.79 -25.51 -12.79
N ALA A 241 4.65 -25.08 -12.23
CA ALA A 241 4.13 -25.63 -10.99
C ALA A 241 3.69 -27.09 -11.10
N LEU A 242 2.94 -27.44 -12.16
CA LEU A 242 2.37 -28.78 -12.31
C LEU A 242 3.35 -29.82 -12.88
N GLU A 243 4.25 -29.39 -13.78
CA GLU A 243 5.17 -30.30 -14.47
C GLU A 243 6.54 -30.37 -13.80
N GLU A 244 7.02 -29.27 -13.22
CA GLU A 244 8.37 -29.15 -12.66
C GLU A 244 8.38 -28.99 -11.13
N GLY A 245 7.21 -28.87 -10.49
CA GLY A 245 7.11 -28.65 -9.05
C GLY A 245 7.59 -27.26 -8.59
N LYS A 246 7.73 -26.29 -9.51
CA LYS A 246 8.35 -24.99 -9.22
C LYS A 246 7.35 -23.94 -8.75
N THR A 247 7.81 -23.00 -7.93
CA THR A 247 7.03 -21.84 -7.50
C THR A 247 7.40 -20.61 -8.32
N THR A 248 6.41 -19.87 -8.81
CA THR A 248 6.59 -18.56 -9.45
C THR A 248 5.79 -17.51 -8.70
N VAL A 249 6.40 -16.35 -8.43
CA VAL A 249 5.72 -15.19 -7.85
C VAL A 249 5.68 -14.06 -8.88
N MET A 250 4.50 -13.48 -9.08
CA MET A 250 4.25 -12.42 -10.05
C MET A 250 3.80 -11.15 -9.35
N GLY A 251 4.39 -10.02 -9.71
CA GLY A 251 3.87 -8.69 -9.42
C GLY A 251 3.14 -8.16 -10.64
N VAL A 252 1.84 -7.88 -10.50
CA VAL A 252 0.99 -7.40 -11.58
C VAL A 252 0.62 -5.95 -11.30
N LYS A 253 0.93 -5.06 -12.25
CA LYS A 253 0.61 -3.63 -12.17
C LYS A 253 -0.29 -3.27 -13.35
N MET A 254 -1.46 -2.74 -13.03
CA MET A 254 -2.42 -2.22 -14.00
C MET A 254 -2.49 -0.70 -13.87
N ILE A 255 -2.25 0.01 -14.96
CA ILE A 255 -2.21 1.47 -15.00
C ILE A 255 -3.25 1.96 -16.01
N ASP A 256 -4.08 2.94 -15.66
CA ASP A 256 -4.86 3.65 -16.66
C ASP A 256 -3.98 4.65 -17.42
N LYS A 257 -3.61 4.33 -18.66
CA LYS A 257 -2.75 5.23 -19.46
C LYS A 257 -3.47 6.51 -19.89
N HIS A 258 -4.80 6.56 -19.82
CA HIS A 258 -5.53 7.76 -20.24
C HIS A 258 -5.26 8.95 -19.32
N ILE A 259 -4.96 8.74 -18.04
CA ILE A 259 -4.60 9.83 -17.13
C ILE A 259 -3.38 10.61 -17.61
N PHE A 260 -2.41 9.96 -18.26
CA PHE A 260 -1.23 10.62 -18.80
C PHE A 260 -1.55 11.52 -19.99
N ASP A 261 -2.59 11.19 -20.77
CA ASP A 261 -3.08 12.08 -21.81
C ASP A 261 -3.81 13.29 -21.21
N LEU A 262 -4.58 13.10 -20.14
CA LEU A 262 -5.26 14.20 -19.43
C LEU A 262 -4.26 15.13 -18.72
N VAL A 263 -3.19 14.58 -18.15
CA VAL A 263 -2.09 15.38 -17.57
C VAL A 263 -1.47 16.27 -18.64
N ALA A 264 -1.18 15.72 -19.82
CA ALA A 264 -0.62 16.49 -20.92
C ALA A 264 -1.57 17.57 -21.47
N GLN A 265 -2.87 17.46 -21.18
CA GLN A 265 -3.90 18.44 -21.53
C GLN A 265 -4.19 19.44 -20.40
N GLY A 266 -3.60 19.25 -19.21
CA GLY A 266 -3.87 20.09 -18.04
C GLY A 266 -5.24 19.87 -17.40
N THR A 267 -5.88 18.71 -17.60
CA THR A 267 -7.24 18.42 -17.13
C THR A 267 -7.33 17.24 -16.16
N SER A 268 -6.21 16.58 -15.85
CA SER A 268 -6.18 15.39 -14.98
C SER A 268 -6.70 15.65 -13.56
N GLU A 269 -6.59 16.87 -13.04
CA GLU A 269 -7.07 17.25 -11.72
C GLU A 269 -8.59 17.17 -11.56
N GLN A 270 -9.35 17.05 -12.65
CA GLN A 270 -10.80 16.88 -12.60
C GLN A 270 -11.22 15.42 -12.48
N TYR A 271 -10.29 14.48 -12.65
CA TYR A 271 -10.60 13.06 -12.77
C TYR A 271 -9.82 12.21 -11.76
N PHE A 272 -10.49 11.17 -11.27
CA PHE A 272 -9.87 10.07 -10.55
C PHE A 272 -9.39 9.01 -11.55
N SER A 273 -8.11 8.66 -11.46
CA SER A 273 -7.52 7.52 -12.17
C SER A 273 -6.98 6.56 -11.12
N PHE A 274 -7.13 5.26 -11.38
CA PHE A 274 -6.61 4.24 -10.50
C PHE A 274 -5.51 3.45 -11.20
N ALA A 275 -4.44 3.21 -10.46
CA ALA A 275 -3.47 2.16 -10.73
C ALA A 275 -3.62 1.10 -9.64
N HIS A 276 -3.66 -0.16 -10.05
CA HIS A 276 -3.81 -1.28 -9.12
C HIS A 276 -2.62 -2.21 -9.25
N THR A 277 -1.98 -2.49 -8.13
CA THR A 277 -0.91 -3.48 -8.03
C THR A 277 -1.37 -4.62 -7.13
N PHE A 278 -1.11 -5.86 -7.54
CA PHE A 278 -1.31 -7.04 -6.70
C PHE A 278 -0.21 -8.06 -7.01
N THR A 279 -0.07 -9.05 -6.15
CA THR A 279 0.87 -10.16 -6.37
C THR A 279 0.14 -11.49 -6.43
N MET A 280 0.68 -12.42 -7.20
CA MET A 280 0.20 -13.79 -7.31
C MET A 280 1.35 -14.76 -7.06
N GLY A 281 1.15 -15.73 -6.18
CA GLY A 281 2.06 -16.86 -6.01
C GLY A 281 1.44 -18.11 -6.61
N LEU A 282 2.18 -18.83 -7.45
CA LEU A 282 1.76 -20.06 -8.10
C LEU A 282 2.74 -21.16 -7.73
N GLY A 283 2.24 -22.23 -7.12
CA GLY A 283 3.01 -23.40 -6.70
C GLY A 283 2.21 -24.68 -6.97
N PRO A 284 2.79 -25.87 -6.72
CA PRO A 284 2.11 -27.15 -6.97
C PRO A 284 0.73 -27.27 -6.31
N GLU A 285 0.56 -26.64 -5.14
CA GLU A 285 -0.67 -26.63 -4.35
C GLU A 285 -1.77 -25.71 -4.89
N GLY A 286 -1.45 -24.80 -5.82
CA GLY A 286 -2.42 -23.86 -6.40
C GLY A 286 -1.92 -22.42 -6.43
N VAL A 287 -2.83 -21.46 -6.20
CA VAL A 287 -2.56 -20.04 -6.41
C VAL A 287 -3.00 -19.19 -5.23
N VAL A 288 -2.11 -18.32 -4.75
CA VAL A 288 -2.44 -17.29 -3.77
C VAL A 288 -2.39 -15.93 -4.47
N ILE A 289 -3.32 -15.05 -4.11
CA ILE A 289 -3.36 -13.66 -4.59
C ILE A 289 -3.28 -12.77 -3.36
N TRP A 290 -2.35 -11.83 -3.34
CA TRP A 290 -2.25 -10.80 -2.30
C TRP A 290 -2.55 -9.43 -2.93
N GLN A 291 -3.48 -8.70 -2.32
CA GLN A 291 -3.76 -7.31 -2.68
C GLN A 291 -4.10 -6.51 -1.43
N ALA A 292 -3.85 -5.21 -1.48
CA ALA A 292 -4.14 -4.33 -0.35
C ALA A 292 -5.41 -3.52 -0.54
N PHE A 293 -5.89 -3.27 -1.76
CA PHE A 293 -7.01 -2.34 -1.96
C PHE A 293 -8.37 -3.06 -1.90
N GLY A 294 -9.19 -2.71 -0.92
CA GLY A 294 -10.48 -3.36 -0.64
C GLY A 294 -11.44 -2.47 0.16
N LYS A 295 -12.45 -3.10 0.79
CA LYS A 295 -13.47 -2.43 1.63
C LYS A 295 -12.89 -1.58 2.77
N HIS A 296 -11.69 -1.92 3.25
CA HIS A 296 -11.01 -1.27 4.37
C HIS A 296 -9.88 -0.32 3.92
N GLY A 297 -9.91 0.12 2.66
CA GLY A 297 -8.80 0.87 2.07
C GLY A 297 -7.64 -0.04 1.67
N TYR A 298 -6.41 0.41 1.84
CA TYR A 298 -5.18 -0.26 1.37
C TYR A 298 -4.58 -1.24 2.40
N ARG A 299 -5.40 -2.11 2.98
CA ARG A 299 -5.05 -2.99 4.09
C ARG A 299 -4.84 -4.45 3.66
N LEU A 300 -3.58 -4.84 3.46
CA LEU A 300 -3.22 -6.23 3.16
C LEU A 300 -3.50 -7.16 4.35
N ASP A 301 -3.28 -6.69 5.58
CA ASP A 301 -3.57 -7.42 6.81
C ASP A 301 -5.06 -7.77 6.94
N GLU A 302 -5.93 -6.83 6.62
CA GLU A 302 -7.37 -7.04 6.57
C GLU A 302 -7.76 -8.05 5.48
N TYR A 303 -7.16 -7.92 4.28
CA TYR A 303 -7.39 -8.86 3.18
C TYR A 303 -7.01 -10.30 3.55
N ILE A 304 -5.90 -10.46 4.27
CA ILE A 304 -5.45 -11.74 4.82
C ILE A 304 -6.43 -12.25 5.87
N ARG A 305 -6.80 -11.40 6.84
CA ARG A 305 -7.69 -11.76 7.95
C ARG A 305 -9.09 -12.18 7.49
N ASP A 306 -9.60 -11.55 6.43
CA ASP A 306 -10.85 -11.92 5.79
C ASP A 306 -10.76 -13.24 4.98
N GLY A 307 -9.58 -13.91 4.97
CA GLY A 307 -9.36 -15.18 4.31
C GLY A 307 -9.18 -15.08 2.79
N HIS A 308 -9.00 -13.88 2.23
CA HIS A 308 -8.84 -13.70 0.80
C HIS A 308 -7.45 -14.10 0.28
N ALA A 309 -6.44 -14.20 1.16
CA ALA A 309 -5.10 -14.70 0.84
C ALA A 309 -4.98 -16.24 0.92
N ARG A 310 -6.09 -16.98 0.80
CA ARG A 310 -6.06 -18.45 0.76
C ARG A 310 -5.49 -19.00 -0.55
N VAL A 311 -5.06 -20.26 -0.49
CA VAL A 311 -4.76 -21.07 -1.68
C VAL A 311 -6.07 -21.28 -2.45
N ARG A 312 -6.03 -20.95 -3.75
CA ARG A 312 -7.13 -21.11 -4.70
C ARG A 312 -6.86 -22.31 -5.60
N SER A 313 -7.93 -22.96 -6.03
CA SER A 313 -7.82 -23.99 -7.05
C SER A 313 -7.37 -23.39 -8.38
N TRP A 314 -6.83 -24.23 -9.26
CA TRP A 314 -6.43 -23.81 -10.60
C TRP A 314 -7.59 -23.25 -11.44
N ASP A 315 -8.82 -23.72 -11.19
CA ASP A 315 -10.02 -23.25 -11.90
C ASP A 315 -10.46 -21.86 -11.40
N GLU A 316 -10.44 -21.65 -10.07
CA GLU A 316 -10.67 -20.33 -9.48
C GLU A 316 -9.64 -19.31 -9.98
N ALA A 317 -8.36 -19.70 -10.01
CA ALA A 317 -7.28 -18.84 -10.48
C ALA A 317 -7.40 -18.53 -11.98
N LYS A 318 -7.76 -19.53 -12.80
CA LYS A 318 -8.03 -19.32 -14.23
C LYS A 318 -9.18 -18.35 -14.43
N GLN A 319 -10.28 -18.51 -13.69
CA GLN A 319 -11.42 -17.61 -13.77
C GLN A 319 -11.05 -16.17 -13.39
N PHE A 320 -10.22 -16.00 -12.36
CA PHE A 320 -9.68 -14.68 -11.99
C PHE A 320 -8.87 -14.06 -13.14
N VAL A 321 -7.96 -14.82 -13.75
CA VAL A 321 -7.13 -14.34 -14.86
C VAL A 321 -7.98 -14.00 -16.09
N ASP A 322 -8.96 -14.82 -16.43
CA ASP A 322 -9.87 -14.57 -17.56
C ASP A 322 -10.70 -13.29 -17.33
N ASP A 323 -11.15 -13.06 -16.09
CA ASP A 323 -11.89 -11.85 -15.74
C ASP A 323 -11.00 -10.61 -15.69
N PHE A 324 -9.75 -10.75 -15.25
CA PHE A 324 -8.74 -9.70 -15.35
C PHE A 324 -8.44 -9.33 -16.80
N GLU A 325 -8.25 -10.31 -17.68
CA GLU A 325 -8.02 -10.09 -19.11
C GLU A 325 -9.23 -9.39 -19.78
N LYS A 326 -10.47 -9.76 -19.40
CA LYS A 326 -11.68 -9.04 -19.86
C LYS A 326 -11.69 -7.59 -19.40
N LEU A 327 -11.25 -7.32 -18.16
CA LEU A 327 -11.19 -5.97 -17.61
C LEU A 327 -10.20 -5.10 -18.40
N VAL A 328 -8.97 -5.59 -18.59
CA VAL A 328 -7.90 -4.81 -19.23
C VAL A 328 -8.07 -4.66 -20.74
N ASN A 329 -8.72 -5.61 -21.40
CA ASN A 329 -9.07 -5.53 -22.81
C ASN A 329 -10.39 -4.77 -23.07
N GLY A 330 -11.08 -4.35 -22.00
CA GLY A 330 -12.28 -3.51 -22.10
C GLY A 330 -11.96 -2.18 -22.81
N LYS A 331 -12.71 -1.89 -23.88
CA LYS A 331 -12.57 -0.62 -24.63
C LYS A 331 -13.72 0.32 -24.29
N GLY A 332 -13.42 1.61 -24.22
CA GLY A 332 -14.42 2.68 -24.17
C GLY A 332 -14.53 3.37 -22.82
N PHE A 333 -15.74 3.81 -22.50
CA PHE A 333 -16.03 4.55 -21.28
C PHE A 333 -16.12 3.62 -20.08
N TRP A 334 -15.76 4.14 -18.89
CA TRP A 334 -16.02 3.44 -17.65
C TRP A 334 -17.53 3.18 -17.49
N SER A 335 -17.91 1.92 -17.27
CA SER A 335 -19.32 1.50 -17.25
C SER A 335 -19.64 0.69 -16.00
N ALA A 336 -20.93 0.57 -15.67
CA ALA A 336 -21.37 -0.29 -14.57
C ALA A 336 -20.93 -1.75 -14.73
N LYS A 337 -20.85 -2.24 -15.98
CA LYS A 337 -20.34 -3.59 -16.29
C LYS A 337 -18.84 -3.70 -15.96
N THR A 338 -18.05 -2.70 -16.35
CA THR A 338 -16.61 -2.64 -16.03
C THR A 338 -16.39 -2.57 -14.52
N ASN A 339 -17.16 -1.72 -13.83
CA ASN A 339 -17.10 -1.60 -12.37
C ASN A 339 -17.49 -2.91 -11.66
N LYS A 340 -18.54 -3.61 -12.13
CA LYS A 340 -18.92 -4.93 -11.57
C LYS A 340 -17.78 -5.94 -11.71
N LEU A 341 -17.08 -5.94 -12.84
CA LEU A 341 -15.92 -6.81 -13.06
C LEU A 341 -14.74 -6.44 -12.16
N TYR A 342 -14.44 -5.15 -12.04
CA TYR A 342 -13.41 -4.65 -11.12
C TYR A 342 -13.71 -5.01 -9.66
N LYS A 343 -14.96 -4.81 -9.21
CA LYS A 343 -15.43 -5.20 -7.89
C LYS A 343 -15.33 -6.71 -7.64
N LYS A 344 -15.61 -7.54 -8.65
CA LYS A 344 -15.42 -9.00 -8.54
C LYS A 344 -13.94 -9.36 -8.31
N LEU A 345 -13.03 -8.69 -9.00
CA LEU A 345 -11.58 -8.98 -8.92
C LEU A 345 -10.95 -8.44 -7.63
N PHE A 346 -11.32 -7.23 -7.23
CA PHE A 346 -10.57 -6.46 -6.22
C PHE A 346 -11.41 -6.04 -5.01
N LEU A 347 -12.69 -6.41 -4.96
CA LEU A 347 -13.61 -6.10 -3.86
C LEU A 347 -13.87 -4.61 -3.64
N VAL A 348 -13.55 -3.77 -4.63
CA VAL A 348 -13.73 -2.32 -4.58
C VAL A 348 -14.79 -1.87 -5.58
N ASP A 349 -15.68 -0.99 -5.12
CA ASP A 349 -16.70 -0.34 -5.94
C ASP A 349 -16.25 1.08 -6.33
N ILE A 350 -15.59 1.19 -7.47
CA ILE A 350 -15.08 2.48 -7.98
C ILE A 350 -16.24 3.46 -8.22
N ASN A 351 -17.39 2.97 -8.70
CA ASN A 351 -18.56 3.84 -8.89
C ASN A 351 -19.05 4.44 -7.57
N SER A 352 -18.99 3.68 -6.48
CA SER A 352 -19.33 4.21 -5.16
C SER A 352 -18.34 5.29 -4.72
N LEU A 353 -17.03 5.04 -4.91
CA LEU A 353 -15.96 5.97 -4.56
C LEU A 353 -16.04 7.29 -5.35
N CYS A 354 -16.36 7.21 -6.65
CA CYS A 354 -16.41 8.34 -7.58
C CYS A 354 -17.82 8.89 -7.81
N SER A 355 -18.79 8.51 -6.97
CA SER A 355 -20.16 9.02 -7.06
C SER A 355 -20.23 10.50 -6.63
N GLY A 356 -21.34 11.19 -6.89
CA GLY A 356 -21.49 12.59 -6.48
C GLY A 356 -21.46 12.82 -4.95
N LYS A 357 -21.54 11.74 -4.15
CA LYS A 357 -21.36 11.75 -2.69
C LYS A 357 -20.11 10.97 -2.24
N GLY A 358 -19.34 10.46 -3.19
CA GLY A 358 -18.15 9.68 -2.91
C GLY A 358 -16.96 10.57 -2.56
N PRO A 359 -15.94 10.02 -1.88
CA PRO A 359 -14.75 10.78 -1.50
C PRO A 359 -13.85 11.15 -2.68
N GLU A 360 -14.03 10.51 -3.84
CA GLU A 360 -13.17 10.69 -5.01
C GLU A 360 -13.86 11.45 -6.14
N ARG A 361 -13.03 12.05 -6.99
CA ARG A 361 -13.46 12.70 -8.23
C ARG A 361 -14.07 11.68 -9.21
N PRO A 362 -14.80 12.13 -10.25
CA PRO A 362 -15.30 11.24 -11.29
C PRO A 362 -14.18 10.42 -11.95
N VAL A 363 -14.43 9.14 -12.24
CA VAL A 363 -13.47 8.26 -12.93
C VAL A 363 -13.08 8.88 -14.28
N THR A 364 -11.84 8.64 -14.72
CA THR A 364 -11.40 9.00 -16.06
C THR A 364 -12.44 8.57 -17.12
N PRO A 365 -12.76 9.46 -18.07
CA PRO A 365 -13.87 9.21 -19.00
C PRO A 365 -13.59 8.00 -19.89
N ARG A 366 -12.32 7.72 -20.20
CA ARG A 366 -11.90 6.55 -20.97
C ARG A 366 -10.86 5.77 -20.19
N PHE A 367 -11.25 4.63 -19.61
CA PHE A 367 -10.29 3.72 -19.00
C PHE A 367 -9.49 3.00 -20.08
N ARG A 368 -8.16 3.07 -20.01
CA ARG A 368 -7.26 2.36 -20.92
C ARG A 368 -6.17 1.66 -20.13
N ALA A 369 -6.39 0.39 -19.80
CA ALA A 369 -5.41 -0.37 -19.05
C ALA A 369 -4.09 -0.55 -19.84
N HIS A 370 -2.98 -0.44 -19.12
CA HIS A 370 -1.67 -0.91 -19.49
C HIS A 370 -1.20 -1.83 -18.36
N VAL A 371 -0.87 -3.08 -18.70
CA VAL A 371 -0.47 -4.11 -17.74
C VAL A 371 1.02 -4.33 -17.82
N GLN A 372 1.67 -4.44 -16.67
CA GLN A 372 3.06 -4.87 -16.51
C GLN A 372 3.09 -6.06 -15.55
N VAL A 373 3.82 -7.10 -15.90
CA VAL A 373 3.98 -8.32 -15.09
C VAL A 373 5.46 -8.56 -14.82
N HIS A 374 5.85 -8.55 -13.55
CA HIS A 374 7.18 -8.93 -13.11
C HIS A 374 7.15 -10.34 -12.52
N CYS A 375 7.90 -11.28 -13.10
CA CYS A 375 7.95 -12.67 -12.67
C CYS A 375 9.27 -12.99 -11.95
N ILE A 376 9.17 -13.58 -10.77
CA ILE A 376 10.27 -14.24 -10.04
C ILE A 376 10.02 -15.74 -10.17
N ASN A 377 10.82 -16.41 -10.99
CA ASN A 377 10.65 -17.82 -11.32
C ASN A 377 11.48 -18.71 -10.39
N ASP A 378 11.01 -19.94 -10.18
CA ASP A 378 11.74 -20.95 -9.41
C ASP A 378 12.11 -20.52 -7.98
N VAL A 379 11.20 -19.82 -7.32
CA VAL A 379 11.35 -19.36 -5.93
C VAL A 379 11.56 -20.57 -5.01
N LYS A 380 12.58 -20.52 -4.16
CA LYS A 380 12.90 -21.56 -3.19
C LYS A 380 12.55 -21.16 -1.76
N CYS A 381 12.48 -22.13 -0.85
CA CYS A 381 12.31 -21.85 0.58
C CYS A 381 13.47 -21.01 1.13
N GLU A 382 14.69 -21.19 0.63
CA GLU A 382 15.86 -20.38 1.00
C GLU A 382 15.73 -18.91 0.58
N ASP A 383 15.06 -18.64 -0.55
CA ASP A 383 14.76 -17.27 -1.01
C ASP A 383 13.77 -16.61 -0.05
N VAL A 384 12.72 -17.32 0.35
CA VAL A 384 11.69 -16.78 1.26
C VAL A 384 12.24 -16.55 2.68
N SER A 385 13.16 -17.41 3.13
CA SER A 385 13.77 -17.37 4.46
C SER A 385 15.12 -16.63 4.53
N LYS A 386 15.49 -15.88 3.48
CA LYS A 386 16.82 -15.25 3.39
C LYS A 386 17.04 -14.10 4.37
N PHE A 387 15.98 -13.43 4.83
CA PHE A 387 16.15 -12.25 5.67
C PHE A 387 16.40 -12.61 7.13
N LEU A 388 17.51 -12.09 7.66
CA LEU A 388 17.84 -12.08 9.07
C LEU A 388 17.71 -10.67 9.62
N TRP A 389 16.82 -10.50 10.58
CA TRP A 389 16.51 -9.21 11.20
C TRP A 389 17.38 -9.04 12.43
N ALA A 390 18.30 -8.07 12.41
CA ALA A 390 19.22 -7.81 13.50
C ALA A 390 18.88 -6.50 14.21
N SER A 391 18.91 -6.52 15.54
CA SER A 391 19.10 -5.28 16.30
C SER A 391 20.58 -4.93 16.21
N THR A 392 20.91 -3.68 15.90
CA THR A 392 22.27 -3.14 16.05
C THR A 392 22.69 -3.31 17.51
N SER A 393 23.38 -4.41 17.79
CA SER A 393 24.12 -4.60 19.04
C SER A 393 25.56 -4.24 18.66
N ASN A 394 26.08 -3.18 19.27
CA ASN A 394 27.50 -2.82 19.16
C ASN A 394 28.40 -4.00 19.54
#